data_AF-A0A2X4TKF8-F1
#
_entry.id   AF-A0A2X4TKF8-F1
#
_cell.length_a   1.000
_cell.length_b   1.000
_cell.length_c   1.000
_cell.angle_alpha   90.00
_cell.angle_beta   90.00
_cell.angle_gamma   90.00
#
_symmetry.space_group_name_H-M   'P 1'
#
loop_
_entity.id
_entity.type
_entity.pdbx_description
1 polymer ?
#
loop_
_entity_poly.entity_id
_entity_poly.type
_entity_poly.pdbx_seq_one_letter_code
_entity_poly.pdbx_strand_id
1 'polypeptide(L)'
;MQWLIPIIALLWITSSVFICLWHIEQMPEVIASIVKSAFGWQEAAAGAAGYTLTQAITCGFQRGMFSNEAGMGSTPNAAAAAASYPPHPVAQGIVQMIGVFSDTIIICTASAMIILLAGNHTSHSSTEGIQLILHAMVSLTGEWGASFVALMVILFAFSSIVANYIYAENNLFFLRLHNAKMIWLLRLATIGMVVAGRYLVFRWYGSSLT
;
A
#
# COMPACT_ATOMS: atom_id res chain seq x y z
N MET A 1 -1.89 -19.61 4.01
CA MET A 1 -1.84 -18.14 3.92
C MET A 1 -1.48 -17.46 5.24
N GLN A 2 -2.00 -17.91 6.39
CA GLN A 2 -1.78 -17.24 7.69
C GLN A 2 -0.30 -17.00 8.04
N TRP A 3 0.60 -17.93 7.68
CA TRP A 3 2.05 -17.77 7.91
C TRP A 3 2.79 -17.01 6.81
N LEU A 4 2.20 -16.89 5.62
CA LEU A 4 2.87 -16.25 4.47
C LEU A 4 2.96 -14.74 4.67
N ILE A 5 1.88 -14.10 5.13
CA ILE A 5 1.80 -12.64 5.28
C ILE A 5 2.81 -12.11 6.32
N PRO A 6 2.94 -12.71 7.52
CA PRO A 6 3.97 -12.29 8.48
C PRO A 6 5.39 -12.43 7.94
N ILE A 7 5.68 -13.49 7.15
CA ILE A 7 7.01 -13.69 6.57
C ILE A 7 7.31 -12.61 5.53
N ILE A 8 6.37 -12.29 4.63
CA ILE A 8 6.55 -11.22 3.64
C ILE A 8 6.78 -9.88 4.33
N ALA A 9 5.96 -9.55 5.33
CA ALA A 9 6.09 -8.31 6.10
C ALA A 9 7.44 -8.24 6.83
N LEU A 10 7.86 -9.33 7.49
CA LEU A 10 9.15 -9.38 8.18
C LEU A 10 10.32 -9.17 7.22
N LEU A 11 10.32 -9.85 6.06
CA LEU A 11 11.36 -9.68 5.04
C LEU A 11 11.45 -8.23 4.57
N TRP A 12 10.30 -7.58 4.33
CA TRP A 12 10.27 -6.18 3.92
C TRP A 12 10.79 -5.24 5.01
N ILE A 13 10.30 -5.40 6.24
CA ILE A 13 10.66 -4.55 7.38
C ILE A 13 12.14 -4.71 7.72
N THR A 14 12.64 -5.94 7.83
CA THR A 14 14.05 -6.18 8.14
C THR A 14 14.97 -5.60 7.08
N SER A 15 14.60 -5.73 5.80
CA SER A 15 15.38 -5.15 4.70
C SER A 15 15.37 -3.62 4.74
N SER A 16 14.21 -3.01 4.98
CA SER A 16 14.08 -1.55 5.13
C SER A 16 14.89 -1.02 6.31
N VAL A 17 14.78 -1.65 7.48
CA VAL A 17 15.55 -1.27 8.68
C VAL A 17 17.06 -1.39 8.42
N PHE A 18 17.50 -2.47 7.78
CA PHE A 18 18.91 -2.66 7.45
C PHE A 18 19.44 -1.54 6.54
N ILE A 19 18.66 -1.14 5.53
CA ILE A 19 19.03 -0.04 4.61
C ILE A 19 19.06 1.31 5.34
N CYS A 20 18.09 1.57 6.22
CA CYS A 20 18.08 2.77 7.05
C CYS A 20 19.29 2.85 8.00
N LEU A 21 19.72 1.71 8.56
CA LEU A 21 20.92 1.64 9.40
C LEU A 21 22.20 1.85 8.58
N TRP A 22 22.25 1.33 7.34
CA TRP A 22 23.37 1.55 6.43
C TRP A 22 23.54 3.03 6.07
N HIS A 23 22.44 3.78 5.95
CA HIS A 23 22.44 5.21 5.60
C HIS A 23 22.01 6.09 6.79
N ILE A 24 22.42 5.73 8.00
CA ILE A 24 21.98 6.40 9.22
C ILE A 24 22.33 7.89 9.27
N GLU A 25 23.39 8.30 8.58
CA GLU A 25 23.82 9.71 8.51
C GLU A 25 22.80 10.60 7.79
N GLN A 26 22.04 10.04 6.83
CA GLN A 26 21.04 10.76 6.03
C GLN A 26 19.66 10.75 6.69
N MET A 27 19.44 9.88 7.69
CA MET A 27 18.16 9.74 8.39
C MET A 27 17.65 11.03 9.07
N PRO A 28 18.48 11.83 9.75
CA PRO A 28 18.02 13.10 10.34
C PRO A 28 17.52 14.08 9.28
N GLU A 29 18.13 14.10 8.10
CA GLU A 29 17.73 14.97 7.00
C GLU A 29 16.38 14.52 6.40
N VAL A 30 16.18 13.21 6.23
CA VAL A 30 14.90 12.64 5.79
C VAL A 30 13.77 12.97 6.77
N ILE A 31 14.00 12.84 8.08
CA ILE A 31 12.96 13.17 9.07
C ILE A 31 12.69 14.68 9.07
N ALA A 32 13.73 15.51 8.95
CA ALA A 32 13.57 16.95 8.86
C ALA A 32 12.81 17.37 7.59
N SER A 33 13.01 16.70 6.45
CA SER A 33 12.28 16.99 5.22
C SER A 33 10.81 16.62 5.34
N ILE A 34 10.47 15.48 5.95
CA ILE A 34 9.07 15.09 6.23
C ILE A 34 8.38 16.16 7.07
N VAL A 35 8.97 16.58 8.19
CA VAL A 35 8.35 17.56 9.09
C VAL A 35 8.25 18.94 8.43
N LYS A 36 9.27 19.37 7.69
CA LYS A 36 9.25 20.65 6.96
C LYS A 36 8.18 20.66 5.87
N SER A 37 8.07 19.59 5.07
CA SER A 37 7.06 19.50 4.02
C SER A 37 5.63 19.28 4.55
N ALA A 38 5.48 18.79 5.78
CA ALA A 38 4.18 18.61 6.43
C ALA A 38 3.68 19.87 7.15
N PHE A 39 4.59 20.68 7.72
CA PHE A 39 4.27 21.83 8.59
C PHE A 39 4.92 23.15 8.15
N GLY A 40 5.44 23.27 6.93
CA GLY A 40 6.17 24.44 6.49
C GLY A 40 5.29 25.69 6.42
N TRP A 41 5.61 26.69 7.24
CA TRP A 41 4.90 27.98 7.26
C TRP A 41 5.04 28.78 5.95
N GLN A 42 6.08 28.51 5.14
CA GLN A 42 6.19 29.03 3.76
C GLN A 42 5.13 28.44 2.81
N GLU A 43 4.65 27.22 3.06
CA GLU A 43 3.67 26.52 2.20
C GLU A 43 2.23 26.99 2.50
N ALA A 44 1.97 27.45 3.72
CA ALA A 44 0.69 28.03 4.14
C ALA A 44 0.47 29.48 3.65
N ALA A 45 1.54 30.23 3.36
CA ALA A 45 1.45 31.67 3.04
C ALA A 45 1.39 31.98 1.53
N ALA A 46 1.73 31.04 0.64
CA ALA A 46 1.78 31.26 -0.81
C ALA A 46 0.81 30.30 -1.54
N GLY A 47 -0.23 30.84 -2.19
CA GLY A 47 -1.32 30.07 -2.81
C GLY A 47 -0.93 28.97 -3.82
N ALA A 48 0.29 28.97 -4.36
CA ALA A 48 0.83 27.89 -5.20
C ALA A 48 1.37 26.69 -4.39
N ALA A 49 1.90 26.91 -3.19
CA ALA A 49 2.38 25.86 -2.28
C ALA A 49 1.26 25.31 -1.37
N GLY A 50 0.19 26.09 -1.13
CA GLY A 50 -1.03 25.57 -0.53
C GLY A 50 -1.68 24.47 -1.39
N TYR A 51 -1.56 24.58 -2.72
CA TYR A 51 -1.96 23.52 -3.66
C TYR A 51 -1.13 22.25 -3.46
N THR A 52 0.20 22.36 -3.27
CA THR A 52 1.06 21.19 -3.06
C THR A 52 0.81 20.52 -1.71
N LEU A 53 0.56 21.28 -0.65
CA LEU A 53 0.19 20.73 0.66
C LEU A 53 -1.18 20.03 0.59
N THR A 54 -2.19 20.69 0.01
CA THR A 54 -3.53 20.10 -0.17
C THR A 54 -3.47 18.85 -1.03
N GLN A 55 -2.66 18.86 -2.10
CA GLN A 55 -2.43 17.71 -2.95
C GLN A 55 -1.71 16.58 -2.21
N ALA A 56 -0.68 16.88 -1.40
CA ALA A 56 0.04 15.88 -0.61
C ALA A 56 -0.89 15.21 0.40
N ILE A 57 -1.71 16.01 1.10
CA ILE A 57 -2.73 15.52 2.05
C ILE A 57 -3.76 14.66 1.31
N THR A 58 -4.31 15.15 0.19
CA THR A 58 -5.36 14.43 -0.57
C THR A 58 -4.82 13.13 -1.15
N CYS A 59 -3.63 13.14 -1.76
CA CYS A 59 -2.97 11.96 -2.30
C CYS A 59 -2.60 10.97 -1.19
N GLY A 60 -2.15 11.47 -0.04
CA GLY A 60 -1.87 10.66 1.15
C GLY A 60 -3.12 9.98 1.69
N PHE A 61 -4.23 10.72 1.85
CA PHE A 61 -5.50 10.13 2.26
C PHE A 61 -6.02 9.11 1.26
N GLN A 62 -6.00 9.42 -0.04
CA GLN A 62 -6.43 8.49 -1.08
C GLN A 62 -5.61 7.21 -1.04
N ARG A 63 -4.27 7.31 -1.07
CA ARG A 63 -3.39 6.13 -1.03
C ARG A 63 -3.52 5.35 0.28
N GLY A 64 -3.68 6.04 1.41
CA GLY A 64 -3.91 5.42 2.71
C GLY A 64 -5.21 4.61 2.74
N MET A 65 -6.32 5.22 2.32
CA MET A 65 -7.63 4.54 2.23
C MET A 65 -7.62 3.35 1.26
N PHE A 66 -6.85 3.43 0.17
CA PHE A 66 -6.67 2.29 -0.75
C PHE A 66 -5.79 1.18 -0.17
N SER A 67 -4.76 1.52 0.60
CA SER A 67 -3.84 0.54 1.18
C SER A 67 -4.51 -0.28 2.28
N ASN A 68 -5.24 0.39 3.17
CA ASN A 68 -5.86 -0.23 4.34
C ASN A 68 -7.37 -0.51 4.18
N GLU A 69 -7.94 -0.20 3.01
CA GLU A 69 -9.38 -0.31 2.70
C GLU A 69 -10.30 0.40 3.73
N ALA A 70 -9.80 1.44 4.42
CA ALA A 70 -10.54 2.16 5.44
C ALA A 70 -11.77 2.85 4.85
N GLY A 71 -12.94 2.56 5.43
CA GLY A 71 -14.23 3.09 4.97
C GLY A 71 -14.82 2.40 3.75
N MET A 72 -14.15 1.38 3.18
CA MET A 72 -14.65 0.66 2.00
C MET A 72 -15.65 -0.46 2.34
N GLY A 73 -15.78 -0.84 3.62
CA GLY A 73 -16.76 -1.81 4.10
C GLY A 73 -16.44 -3.29 3.83
N SER A 74 -15.36 -3.58 3.11
CA SER A 74 -14.83 -4.93 2.83
C SER A 74 -14.19 -5.59 4.05
N THR A 75 -13.48 -4.82 4.88
CA THR A 75 -12.78 -5.32 6.08
C THR A 75 -13.73 -5.92 7.13
N PRO A 76 -14.89 -5.31 7.46
CA PRO A 76 -15.92 -5.91 8.32
C PRO A 76 -16.48 -7.25 7.80
N ASN A 77 -16.60 -7.42 6.49
CA ASN A 77 -17.04 -8.68 5.88
C ASN A 77 -16.04 -9.83 6.16
N ALA A 78 -14.74 -9.52 6.16
CA ALA A 78 -13.68 -10.45 6.52
C ALA A 78 -13.73 -10.84 8.00
N ALA A 79 -13.91 -9.86 8.89
CA ALA A 79 -13.96 -10.09 10.33
C ALA A 79 -15.24 -10.81 10.78
N ALA A 80 -16.35 -10.64 10.07
CA ALA A 80 -17.57 -11.39 10.32
C ALA A 80 -17.41 -12.90 10.03
N ALA A 81 -16.53 -13.26 9.09
CA ALA A 81 -16.20 -14.64 8.77
C ALA A 81 -15.11 -15.25 9.69
N ALA A 82 -14.43 -14.43 10.51
CA ALA A 82 -13.37 -14.88 11.40
C ALA A 82 -13.91 -15.23 12.80
N ALA A 83 -13.50 -16.39 13.32
CA ALA A 83 -13.75 -16.73 14.72
C ALA A 83 -12.92 -15.81 15.62
N SER A 84 -13.58 -15.00 16.46
CA SER A 84 -12.90 -14.19 17.48
C SER A 84 -12.75 -14.96 18.77
N TYR A 85 -11.63 -14.76 19.46
CA TYR A 85 -11.44 -15.21 20.83
C TYR A 85 -10.86 -14.06 21.66
N PRO A 86 -11.60 -13.53 22.65
CA PRO A 86 -12.99 -13.85 23.03
C PRO A 86 -14.00 -13.47 21.92
N PRO A 87 -15.14 -14.20 21.77
CA PRO A 87 -16.15 -13.93 20.75
C PRO A 87 -16.96 -12.68 21.09
N HIS A 88 -16.34 -11.52 20.87
CA HIS A 88 -16.93 -10.21 21.11
C HIS A 88 -16.57 -9.28 19.94
N PRO A 89 -17.50 -8.47 19.42
CA PRO A 89 -17.25 -7.60 18.27
C PRO A 89 -16.07 -6.65 18.47
N VAL A 90 -15.82 -6.22 19.72
CA VAL A 90 -14.65 -5.39 20.07
C VAL A 90 -13.33 -6.11 19.81
N ALA A 91 -13.24 -7.43 20.09
CA ALA A 91 -12.02 -8.19 19.83
C ALA A 91 -11.70 -8.24 18.33
N GLN A 92 -12.71 -8.40 17.46
CA GLN A 92 -12.52 -8.32 16.02
C GLN A 92 -12.14 -6.92 15.55
N GLY A 93 -12.75 -5.88 16.10
CA GLY A 93 -12.39 -4.49 15.79
C GLY A 93 -10.93 -4.18 16.13
N ILE A 94 -10.41 -4.70 17.25
CA ILE A 94 -8.99 -4.52 17.63
C ILE A 94 -8.07 -5.21 16.62
N VAL A 95 -8.39 -6.43 16.17
CA VAL A 95 -7.58 -7.15 15.17
C VAL A 95 -7.55 -6.37 13.84
N GLN A 96 -8.68 -5.81 13.41
CA GLN A 96 -8.73 -4.96 12.22
C GLN A 96 -7.90 -3.68 12.38
N MET A 97 -7.99 -3.00 13.52
CA MET A 97 -7.19 -1.81 13.80
C MET A 97 -5.69 -2.12 13.79
N ILE A 98 -5.27 -3.27 14.33
CA ILE A 98 -3.87 -3.73 14.27
C ILE A 98 -3.42 -3.99 12.83
N GLY A 99 -4.31 -4.54 11.98
CA GLY A 99 -4.05 -4.70 10.55
C GLY A 99 -3.77 -3.36 9.85
N VAL A 100 -4.65 -2.38 10.07
CA VAL A 100 -4.48 -1.02 9.51
C VAL A 100 -3.21 -0.34 10.03
N PHE A 101 -2.94 -0.47 11.33
CA PHE A 101 -1.71 0.06 11.94
C PHE A 101 -0.45 -0.56 11.31
N SER A 102 -0.44 -1.89 11.13
CA SER A 102 0.71 -2.60 10.56
C SER A 102 0.93 -2.20 9.10
N ASP A 103 -0.13 -2.07 8.31
CA ASP A 103 -0.01 -1.65 6.91
C ASP A 103 0.47 -0.18 6.81
N THR A 104 -0.19 0.74 7.50
CA THR A 104 0.03 2.18 7.30
C THR A 104 1.28 2.69 8.04
N ILE A 105 1.48 2.30 9.30
CA ILE A 105 2.55 2.85 10.14
C ILE A 105 3.85 2.05 10.00
N ILE A 106 3.78 0.76 9.68
CA ILE A 106 4.97 -0.08 9.60
C ILE A 106 5.37 -0.27 8.14
N ILE A 107 4.51 -0.84 7.30
CA ILE A 107 4.86 -1.24 5.93
C ILE A 107 4.96 -0.02 5.00
N CYS A 108 3.94 0.85 4.98
CA CYS A 108 3.95 2.05 4.14
C CYS A 108 5.04 3.03 4.58
N THR A 109 5.24 3.23 5.88
CA THR A 109 6.34 4.08 6.39
C THR A 109 7.71 3.52 6.02
N ALA A 110 7.95 2.21 6.14
CA ALA A 110 9.19 1.59 5.68
C ALA A 110 9.45 1.88 4.18
N SER A 111 8.40 1.79 3.36
CA SER A 111 8.46 2.08 1.93
C SER A 111 8.76 3.55 1.65
N ALA A 112 8.11 4.46 2.38
CA ALA A 112 8.34 5.89 2.27
C ALA A 112 9.77 6.28 2.68
N MET A 113 10.32 5.66 3.74
CA MET A 113 11.69 5.88 4.18
C MET A 113 12.70 5.48 3.10
N ILE A 114 12.51 4.32 2.46
CA ILE A 114 13.37 3.89 1.34
C ILE A 114 13.33 4.90 0.19
N ILE A 115 12.14 5.38 -0.18
CA ILE A 115 11.99 6.37 -1.26
C ILE A 115 12.68 7.69 -0.90
N LEU A 116 12.44 8.20 0.31
CA LEU A 116 12.99 9.49 0.74
C LEU A 116 14.50 9.45 0.94
N LEU A 117 15.03 8.31 1.41
CA LEU A 117 16.47 8.09 1.58
C LEU A 117 17.21 8.02 0.24
N ALA A 118 16.59 7.47 -0.81
CA ALA A 118 17.15 7.53 -2.17
C ALA A 118 17.21 8.98 -2.71
N GLY A 119 16.44 9.89 -2.11
CA GLY A 119 16.47 11.32 -2.39
C GLY A 119 16.01 11.71 -3.79
N ASN A 120 16.22 12.99 -4.13
CA ASN A 120 15.77 13.59 -5.38
C ASN A 120 16.55 13.11 -6.64
N HIS A 121 17.43 12.10 -6.50
CA HIS A 121 18.18 11.53 -7.63
C HIS A 121 17.28 10.70 -8.57
N THR A 122 16.06 10.37 -8.15
CA THR A 122 15.02 9.77 -8.99
C THR A 122 14.17 10.80 -9.75
N SER A 123 14.42 12.10 -9.57
CA SER A 123 13.49 13.17 -9.96
C SER A 123 13.66 13.69 -11.38
N HIS A 124 14.54 13.07 -12.18
CA HIS A 124 14.71 13.41 -13.59
C HIS A 124 13.87 12.56 -14.56
N SER A 125 13.09 11.62 -14.04
CA SER A 125 12.12 10.87 -14.83
C SER A 125 10.77 10.87 -14.12
N SER A 126 9.71 10.98 -14.90
CA SER A 126 8.30 10.83 -14.50
C SER A 126 8.00 9.39 -14.05
N THR A 127 8.74 8.93 -13.05
CA THR A 127 8.72 7.56 -12.55
C THR A 127 7.71 7.50 -11.41
N GLU A 128 6.53 6.97 -11.71
CA GLU A 128 5.43 6.85 -10.75
C GLU A 128 5.30 5.42 -10.19
N GLY A 129 4.75 5.31 -8.98
CA GLY A 129 4.33 4.04 -8.40
C GLY A 129 5.47 3.06 -8.12
N ILE A 130 5.31 1.81 -8.55
CA ILE A 130 6.25 0.70 -8.26
C ILE A 130 7.66 0.98 -8.80
N GLN A 131 7.76 1.69 -9.93
CA GLN A 131 9.05 2.02 -10.53
C GLN A 131 9.87 2.93 -9.62
N LEU A 132 9.23 3.81 -8.84
CA LEU A 132 9.93 4.70 -7.91
C LEU A 132 10.64 3.92 -6.81
N ILE A 133 9.98 2.91 -6.23
CA ILE A 133 10.57 2.04 -5.20
C ILE A 133 11.69 1.18 -5.80
N LEU A 134 11.51 0.68 -7.03
CA LEU A 134 12.55 -0.07 -7.74
C LEU A 134 13.82 0.76 -7.91
N HIS A 135 13.68 1.99 -8.44
CA HIS A 135 14.81 2.90 -8.63
C HIS A 135 15.44 3.32 -7.30
N ALA A 136 14.63 3.60 -6.28
CA ALA A 136 15.12 3.93 -4.94
C ALA A 136 15.96 2.78 -4.35
N MET A 137 15.48 1.55 -4.48
CA MET A 137 16.22 0.38 -4.01
C MET A 137 17.51 0.13 -4.78
N VAL A 138 17.49 0.30 -6.10
CA VAL A 138 18.72 0.17 -6.91
C VAL A 138 19.75 1.23 -6.52
N SER A 139 19.30 2.46 -6.25
CA SER A 139 20.18 3.54 -5.79
C SER A 139 20.84 3.24 -4.44
N LEU A 140 20.08 2.65 -3.49
CA LEU A 140 20.56 2.41 -2.13
C LEU A 140 21.32 1.10 -1.95
N THR A 141 21.02 0.08 -2.75
CA THR A 141 21.54 -1.30 -2.55
C THR A 141 22.28 -1.88 -3.74
N GLY A 142 22.16 -1.27 -4.93
CA GLY A 142 22.69 -1.78 -6.19
C GLY A 142 21.70 -2.68 -6.94
N GLU A 143 22.19 -3.37 -7.98
CA GLU A 143 21.33 -4.08 -8.96
C GLU A 143 20.44 -5.17 -8.35
N TRP A 144 20.87 -5.81 -7.25
CA TRP A 144 20.08 -6.86 -6.59
C TRP A 144 18.79 -6.32 -5.94
N GLY A 145 18.75 -5.02 -5.62
CA GLY A 145 17.58 -4.36 -5.03
C GLY A 145 16.36 -4.41 -5.94
N ALA A 146 16.54 -4.32 -7.26
CA ALA A 146 15.44 -4.41 -8.22
C ALA A 146 14.75 -5.78 -8.18
N SER A 147 15.54 -6.87 -8.17
CA SER A 147 15.01 -8.24 -8.11
C SER A 147 14.29 -8.50 -6.77
N PHE A 148 14.83 -7.96 -5.68
CA PHE A 148 14.21 -8.08 -4.36
C PHE A 148 12.84 -7.37 -4.31
N VAL A 149 12.75 -6.10 -4.74
CA VAL A 149 11.47 -5.37 -4.77
C VAL A 149 10.47 -6.05 -5.70
N ALA A 150 10.90 -6.51 -6.88
CA ALA A 150 10.01 -7.21 -7.81
C ALA A 150 9.40 -8.46 -7.16
N LEU A 151 10.20 -9.25 -6.44
CA LEU A 151 9.72 -10.40 -5.67
C LEU A 151 8.71 -9.98 -4.61
N MET A 152 9.00 -8.93 -3.84
CA MET A 152 8.12 -8.43 -2.78
C MET A 152 6.79 -7.93 -3.34
N VAL A 153 6.81 -7.17 -4.44
CA VAL A 153 5.61 -6.67 -5.11
C VAL A 153 4.73 -7.82 -5.61
N ILE A 154 5.33 -8.87 -6.19
CA ILE A 154 4.57 -10.05 -6.62
C ILE A 154 3.90 -10.73 -5.41
N LEU A 155 4.62 -10.88 -4.30
CA LEU A 155 4.10 -11.50 -3.08
C LEU A 155 2.97 -10.67 -2.44
N PHE A 156 3.14 -9.35 -2.35
CA PHE A 156 2.11 -8.44 -1.86
C PHE A 156 0.87 -8.44 -2.78
N ALA A 157 1.06 -8.29 -4.08
CA ALA A 157 -0.04 -8.30 -5.05
C ALA A 157 -0.81 -9.63 -5.02
N PHE A 158 -0.11 -10.76 -4.94
CA PHE A 158 -0.74 -12.07 -4.81
C PHE A 158 -1.58 -12.17 -3.53
N SER A 159 -1.06 -11.68 -2.40
CA SER A 159 -1.80 -11.68 -1.13
C SER A 159 -3.08 -10.84 -1.19
N SER A 160 -3.02 -9.66 -1.82
CA SER A 160 -4.17 -8.76 -2.00
C SER A 160 -5.23 -9.35 -2.93
N ILE A 161 -4.82 -10.02 -4.01
CA ILE A 161 -5.76 -10.68 -4.94
C ILE A 161 -6.52 -11.79 -4.21
N VAL A 162 -5.84 -12.60 -3.40
CA VAL A 162 -6.48 -13.69 -2.65
C VAL A 162 -7.44 -13.14 -1.58
N ALA A 163 -7.06 -12.08 -0.85
CA ALA A 163 -7.93 -11.42 0.11
C ALA A 163 -9.22 -10.89 -0.56
N ASN A 164 -9.07 -10.16 -1.67
CA ASN A 164 -10.20 -9.61 -2.43
C ASN A 164 -11.11 -10.70 -3.03
N TYR A 165 -10.53 -11.82 -3.49
CA TYR A 165 -11.31 -12.96 -3.94
C TYR A 165 -12.18 -13.55 -2.82
N ILE A 166 -11.62 -13.72 -1.62
CA ILE A 166 -12.38 -14.22 -0.46
C ILE A 166 -13.52 -13.26 -0.09
N TYR A 167 -13.29 -11.94 -0.15
CA TYR A 167 -14.33 -10.94 0.09
C TYR A 167 -15.46 -11.03 -0.94
N ALA A 168 -15.12 -11.18 -2.22
CA ALA A 168 -16.09 -11.32 -3.29
C ALA A 168 -16.90 -12.62 -3.19
N GLU A 169 -16.27 -13.73 -2.79
CA GLU A 169 -16.95 -15.00 -2.55
C GLU A 169 -17.94 -14.90 -1.38
N ASN A 170 -17.57 -14.23 -0.28
CA ASN A 170 -18.46 -13.97 0.85
C ASN A 170 -19.66 -13.10 0.45
N ASN A 171 -19.45 -12.07 -0.39
CA ASN A 171 -20.55 -11.24 -0.91
C ASN A 171 -21.52 -12.07 -1.77
N LEU A 172 -21.00 -13.03 -2.54
CA LEU A 172 -21.82 -13.95 -3.34
C LEU A 172 -22.67 -14.87 -2.46
N PHE A 173 -22.11 -15.32 -1.33
CA PHE A 173 -22.84 -16.07 -0.31
C PHE A 173 -23.95 -15.23 0.33
N PHE A 174 -23.67 -13.99 0.71
CA PHE A 174 -24.66 -13.07 1.29
C PHE A 174 -25.84 -12.79 0.33
N LEU A 175 -25.56 -12.60 -0.96
CA LEU A 175 -26.59 -12.39 -1.98
C LEU A 175 -27.39 -13.66 -2.33
N ARG A 176 -27.11 -14.80 -1.68
CA ARG A 176 -27.68 -16.14 -1.99
C ARG A 176 -27.46 -16.56 -3.44
N LEU A 177 -26.42 -16.01 -4.08
CA LEU A 177 -26.02 -16.33 -5.45
C LEU A 177 -24.91 -17.39 -5.48
N HIS A 178 -24.76 -18.14 -4.38
CA HIS A 178 -23.77 -19.18 -4.16
C HIS A 178 -24.06 -20.44 -5.00
N ASN A 179 -23.94 -20.30 -6.32
CA ASN A 179 -24.04 -21.37 -7.30
C ASN A 179 -22.65 -21.63 -7.90
N ALA A 180 -22.36 -22.89 -8.24
CA ALA A 180 -21.07 -23.27 -8.85
C ALA A 180 -20.75 -22.45 -10.11
N LYS A 181 -21.78 -22.12 -10.92
CA LYS A 181 -21.64 -21.25 -12.10
C LYS A 181 -21.17 -19.84 -11.75
N MET A 182 -21.68 -19.28 -10.66
CA MET A 182 -21.38 -17.93 -10.19
C MET A 182 -19.97 -17.83 -9.62
N ILE A 183 -19.52 -18.87 -8.90
CA ILE A 183 -18.15 -18.99 -8.40
C ILE A 183 -17.15 -19.13 -9.56
N TRP A 184 -17.46 -19.94 -10.57
CA TRP A 184 -16.63 -20.05 -11.78
C TRP A 184 -16.58 -18.75 -12.57
N LEU A 185 -17.71 -18.04 -12.68
CA LEU A 185 -17.75 -16.71 -13.29
C LEU A 185 -16.89 -15.71 -12.52
N LEU A 186 -16.96 -15.70 -11.19
CA LEU A 186 -16.11 -14.86 -10.34
C LEU A 186 -14.63 -15.16 -10.57
N ARG A 187 -14.22 -16.43 -10.57
CA ARG A 187 -12.82 -16.83 -10.83
C ARG A 187 -12.32 -16.37 -12.20
N LEU A 188 -13.12 -16.60 -13.25
CA LEU A 188 -12.79 -16.17 -14.61
C LEU A 188 -12.73 -14.65 -14.70
N ALA A 189 -13.62 -13.93 -14.03
CA ALA A 189 -13.61 -12.47 -13.96
C ALA A 189 -12.37 -11.95 -13.22
N THR A 190 -11.98 -12.54 -12.09
CA THR A 190 -10.77 -12.17 -11.35
C THR A 190 -9.52 -12.38 -12.21
N ILE A 191 -9.38 -13.53 -12.88
CA ILE A 191 -8.26 -13.79 -13.78
C ILE A 191 -8.27 -12.81 -14.96
N GLY A 192 -9.45 -12.57 -15.55
CA GLY A 192 -9.64 -11.61 -16.63
C GLY A 192 -9.21 -10.20 -16.24
N MET A 193 -9.56 -9.75 -15.02
CA MET A 193 -9.16 -8.46 -14.48
C MET A 193 -7.65 -8.35 -14.23
N VAL A 194 -7.00 -9.41 -13.75
CA VAL A 194 -5.54 -9.44 -13.57
C VAL A 194 -4.82 -9.28 -14.92
N VAL A 195 -5.30 -9.96 -15.96
CA VAL A 195 -4.74 -9.86 -17.31
C VAL A 195 -5.05 -8.49 -17.94
N ALA A 196 -6.28 -7.99 -17.77
CA ALA A 196 -6.69 -6.67 -18.26
C ALA A 196 -5.92 -5.54 -17.57
N GLY A 197 -5.55 -5.72 -16.30
CA GLY A 197 -4.74 -4.77 -15.53
C GLY A 197 -3.39 -4.44 -16.18
N ARG A 198 -2.83 -5.35 -16.98
CA ARG A 198 -1.62 -5.06 -17.79
C ARG A 198 -1.86 -3.95 -18.83
N TYR A 199 -3.05 -3.89 -19.40
CA TYR A 199 -3.39 -2.98 -20.50
C TYR A 199 -4.08 -1.71 -20.01
N LEU A 200 -4.70 -1.76 -18.84
CA LEU A 200 -5.37 -0.62 -18.21
C LEU A 200 -4.38 0.16 -17.33
N VAL A 201 -3.53 0.98 -17.96
CA VAL A 201 -2.78 2.02 -17.24
C VAL A 201 -3.76 3.14 -16.86
N PHE A 202 -4.37 3.02 -15.69
CA PHE A 202 -5.24 4.06 -15.15
C PHE A 202 -4.36 5.22 -14.64
N ARG A 203 -4.18 6.27 -15.47
CA ARG A 203 -3.62 7.54 -15.00
C ARG A 203 -4.60 8.16 -14.01
N TRP A 204 -4.36 7.95 -12.72
CA TRP A 204 -5.09 8.55 -11.61
C TRP A 204 -4.89 10.08 -11.47
N TYR A 205 -4.34 10.73 -12.50
CA TYR A 205 -3.95 12.13 -12.53
C TYR A 205 -4.48 12.81 -13.80
N GLY A 206 -5.79 12.76 -14.02
CA GLY A 206 -6.40 13.23 -15.26
C GLY A 206 -7.87 13.64 -15.19
N SER A 207 -8.43 13.92 -14.00
CA SER A 207 -9.81 14.43 -13.89
C SER A 207 -10.08 15.24 -12.62
N SER A 208 -9.21 16.21 -12.32
CA SER A 208 -9.54 17.30 -11.38
C SER A 208 -9.06 18.68 -11.83
N LEU A 209 -8.62 18.83 -13.09
CA LEU A 209 -8.33 20.12 -13.73
C LEU A 209 -8.77 20.16 -15.21
N THR A 210 -10.04 19.82 -15.45
CA THR A 210 -10.89 20.51 -16.43
C THR A 210 -12.25 20.72 -15.79
#